data_AF-A0AAD6DJR4-F1
#
_entry.id   AF-A0AAD6DJR4-F1
#
_cell.length_a   1.000
_cell.length_b   1.000
_cell.length_c   1.000
_cell.angle_alpha   90.00
_cell.angle_beta   90.00
_cell.angle_gamma   90.00
#
_symmetry.space_group_name_H-M   'P 1'
#
loop_
_entity.id
_entity.type
_entity.pdbx_description
1 polymer ?
#
loop_
_entity_poly.entity_id
_entity_poly.type
_entity_poly.pdbx_seq_one_letter_code
_entity_poly.pdbx_strand_id
1 'polypeptide(L)'
;MAYQLSTEVFGTGEDPNHRSHWGFMIHQPPNTTGDLPHVRLIDMDRLWYGFESRLSTNIVGMQALGLCQLAELTPRQRRQVIDVIKSEPASRDGRRRCQD
;
A
#
# COMPACT_ATOMS: atom_id res chain seq x y z
N MET A 1 18.53 -5.75 12.62
CA MET A 1 18.29 -5.49 11.19
C MET A 1 17.11 -4.54 11.06
N ALA A 2 17.28 -3.47 10.28
CA ALA A 2 16.23 -2.47 10.04
C ALA A 2 15.23 -3.00 9.00
N TYR A 3 13.98 -2.56 9.10
CA TYR A 3 12.98 -2.72 8.05
C TYR A 3 13.03 -1.50 7.13
N GLN A 4 12.83 -1.65 5.84
CA GLN A 4 12.59 -0.53 4.94
C GLN A 4 11.09 -0.30 4.81
N LEU A 5 10.66 0.95 4.96
CA LEU A 5 9.34 1.43 4.60
C LEU A 5 9.43 2.12 3.24
N SER A 6 8.62 1.67 2.30
CA SER A 6 8.49 2.27 0.98
C SER A 6 7.04 2.51 0.65
N THR A 7 6.75 3.57 -0.11
CA THR A 7 5.45 3.75 -0.75
C THR A 7 5.46 3.11 -2.13
N GLU A 8 4.34 2.49 -2.47
CA GLU A 8 4.04 1.88 -3.76
C GLU A 8 2.83 2.58 -4.36
N VAL A 9 2.85 2.76 -5.67
CA VAL A 9 1.71 3.25 -6.44
C VAL A 9 1.25 2.15 -7.37
N PHE A 10 -0.02 1.81 -7.27
CA PHE A 10 -0.69 0.81 -8.09
C PHE A 10 -1.68 1.48 -9.04
N GLY A 11 -1.89 0.88 -10.21
CA GLY A 11 -2.78 1.41 -11.25
C GLY A 11 -2.19 2.64 -11.96
N THR A 12 -2.24 2.66 -13.30
CA THR A 12 -1.58 3.71 -14.11
C THR A 12 -2.22 5.08 -13.94
N GLY A 13 -3.47 5.12 -13.47
CA GLY A 13 -4.24 6.35 -13.34
C GLY A 13 -4.63 6.97 -14.68
N GLU A 14 -4.33 6.28 -15.78
CA GLU A 14 -4.70 6.68 -17.15
C GLU A 14 -6.18 6.41 -17.44
N ASP A 15 -6.77 5.45 -16.73
CA ASP A 15 -8.21 5.15 -16.79
C ASP A 15 -8.93 5.79 -15.59
N PRO A 16 -9.90 6.70 -15.82
CA PRO A 16 -10.72 7.28 -14.75
C PRO A 16 -11.52 6.23 -13.95
N ASN A 17 -11.73 5.03 -14.51
CA ASN A 17 -12.37 3.87 -13.88
C ASN A 17 -11.39 2.90 -13.21
N HIS A 18 -10.08 3.13 -13.35
CA HIS A 18 -9.03 2.38 -12.65
C HIS A 18 -7.96 3.34 -12.14
N ARG A 19 -8.37 4.19 -11.19
CA ARG A 19 -7.52 5.23 -10.62
C ARG A 19 -6.36 4.62 -9.84
N SER A 20 -5.25 5.35 -9.83
CA SER A 20 -4.11 5.00 -9.01
C SER A 20 -4.48 4.95 -7.52
N HIS A 21 -3.82 4.07 -6.79
CA HIS A 21 -4.01 3.90 -5.36
C HIS A 21 -2.68 3.56 -4.69
N TRP A 22 -2.57 3.89 -3.41
CA TRP A 22 -1.34 3.71 -2.66
C TRP A 22 -1.30 2.35 -1.97
N GLY A 23 -0.07 1.89 -1.74
CA GLY A 23 0.26 0.92 -0.73
C GLY A 23 1.59 1.25 -0.08
N PHE A 24 1.87 0.60 1.04
CA PHE A 24 3.16 0.70 1.70
C PHE A 24 3.76 -0.68 1.82
N MET A 25 5.01 -0.82 1.38
CA MET A 25 5.79 -2.04 1.54
C MET A 25 6.71 -1.90 2.75
N ILE A 26 6.66 -2.89 3.64
CA ILE A 26 7.55 -2.98 4.80
C ILE A 26 8.26 -4.32 4.77
N HIS A 27 9.57 -4.33 4.54
CA HIS A 27 10.34 -5.57 4.45
C HIS A 27 11.75 -5.40 4.98
N GLN A 28 12.48 -6.50 5.17
CA GLN A 28 13.90 -6.47 5.54
C GLN A 28 14.73 -6.91 4.33
N PRO A 29 15.39 -6.01 3.59
CA PRO A 29 16.25 -6.43 2.49
C PRO A 29 17.35 -7.40 2.97
N PRO A 30 17.73 -8.39 2.15
CA PRO A 30 17.24 -8.68 0.80
C PRO A 30 16.00 -9.61 0.78
N ASN A 31 15.29 -9.78 1.89
CA ASN A 31 14.17 -10.70 1.96
C ASN A 31 13.02 -10.24 1.05
N THR A 32 12.49 -11.18 0.30
CA THR A 32 11.37 -11.00 -0.63
C THR A 32 10.01 -11.19 0.04
N THR A 33 10.00 -11.34 1.37
CA THR A 33 8.79 -11.44 2.18
C THR A 33 8.67 -10.19 3.05
N GLY A 34 7.50 -9.56 3.01
CA GLY A 34 7.22 -8.34 3.76
C GLY A 34 5.74 -8.18 4.08
N ASP A 35 5.41 -7.04 4.67
CA ASP A 35 4.03 -6.61 4.86
C ASP A 35 3.65 -5.59 3.78
N LEU A 36 2.41 -5.71 3.32
CA LEU A 36 1.79 -4.79 2.36
C LEU A 36 0.42 -4.34 2.88
N PRO A 37 0.37 -3.30 3.74
CA PRO A 37 -0.84 -2.51 3.93
C PRO A 37 -1.08 -1.60 2.71
N HIS A 38 -2.19 -1.83 2.00
CA HIS A 38 -2.52 -1.09 0.79
C HIS A 38 -4.02 -0.89 0.61
N VAL A 39 -4.36 0.03 -0.27
CA VAL A 39 -5.73 0.20 -0.74
C VAL A 39 -5.93 -0.68 -1.97
N ARG A 40 -7.04 -1.40 -2.07
CA ARG A 40 -7.40 -2.18 -3.27
C ARG A 40 -8.76 -1.75 -3.81
N LEU A 41 -8.93 -1.83 -5.12
CA LEU A 41 -10.24 -1.68 -5.75
C LEU A 41 -11.13 -2.87 -5.33
N ILE A 42 -12.28 -2.58 -4.74
CA ILE A 42 -13.31 -3.56 -4.36
C ILE A 42 -14.39 -3.63 -5.43
N ASP A 43 -14.78 -2.49 -5.99
CA ASP A 43 -15.86 -2.37 -6.97
C ASP A 43 -15.46 -1.33 -8.01
N MET A 44 -15.29 -1.76 -9.27
CA MET A 44 -14.87 -0.92 -10.38
C MET A 44 -15.98 0.04 -10.83
N ASP A 45 -17.22 -0.44 -10.89
CA ASP A 45 -18.35 0.37 -11.36
C ASP A 45 -18.67 1.51 -10.38
N ARG A 46 -18.45 1.26 -9.08
CA ARG A 46 -18.66 2.25 -8.02
C ARG A 46 -17.40 2.99 -7.60
N LEU A 47 -16.23 2.60 -8.12
CA LEU A 47 -14.91 3.06 -7.70
C LEU A 47 -14.74 3.01 -6.18
N TRP A 48 -15.14 1.89 -5.60
CA TRP A 48 -14.99 1.66 -4.17
C TRP A 48 -13.65 1.01 -3.90
N TYR A 49 -12.93 1.60 -2.97
CA TYR A 49 -11.67 1.07 -2.53
C TYR A 49 -11.77 0.59 -1.08
N GLY A 50 -10.92 -0.36 -0.74
CA GLY A 50 -10.85 -0.91 0.59
C GLY A 50 -9.43 -1.08 1.02
N PHE A 51 -9.20 -0.84 2.30
CA PHE A 51 -7.97 -1.22 2.93
C PHE A 51 -7.84 -2.75 2.97
N GLU A 52 -6.66 -3.25 2.61
CA GLU A 52 -6.26 -4.63 2.77
C GLU A 52 -4.84 -4.65 3.38
N SER A 53 -4.59 -5.60 4.28
CA SER A 53 -3.25 -5.79 4.87
C SER A 53 -2.81 -7.21 4.64
N ARG A 54 -1.78 -7.38 3.82
CA ARG A 54 -1.14 -8.68 3.56
C ARG A 54 0.12 -8.75 4.40
N LEU A 55 0.10 -9.57 5.44
CA LEU A 55 1.25 -9.75 6.32
C LEU A 55 2.08 -10.93 5.83
N SER A 56 3.41 -10.82 5.94
CA SER A 56 4.35 -11.88 5.55
C SER A 56 4.09 -12.43 4.14
N THR A 57 3.82 -11.55 3.18
CA THR A 57 3.54 -11.91 1.79
C THR A 57 4.77 -11.75 0.91
N ASN A 58 4.83 -12.47 -0.21
CA ASN A 58 5.89 -12.28 -1.19
C ASN A 58 5.66 -10.99 -1.98
N ILE A 59 6.64 -10.09 -1.97
CA ILE A 59 6.55 -8.74 -2.54
C ILE A 59 7.11 -8.63 -3.97
N VAL A 60 7.76 -9.67 -4.50
CA VAL A 60 8.45 -9.63 -5.82
C VAL A 60 7.49 -9.58 -7.01
N GLY A 61 6.21 -9.92 -6.80
CA GLY A 61 5.19 -9.94 -7.87
C GLY A 61 4.14 -8.84 -7.76
N MET A 62 4.30 -7.89 -6.83
CA MET A 62 3.36 -6.79 -6.67
C MET A 62 3.51 -5.81 -7.85
N GLN A 63 2.41 -5.54 -8.55
CA GLN A 63 2.36 -4.67 -9.74
C GLN A 63 2.46 -3.17 -9.37
N ALA A 64 3.38 -2.83 -8.48
CA ALA A 64 3.70 -1.45 -8.20
C ALA A 64 4.36 -0.84 -9.44
N LEU A 65 3.83 0.29 -9.92
CA LEU A 65 4.40 1.02 -11.06
C LEU A 65 5.68 1.75 -10.68
N GLY A 66 5.87 2.00 -9.38
CA GLY A 66 7.05 2.62 -8.82
C GLY A 66 7.12 2.38 -7.32
N LEU A 67 8.34 2.47 -6.81
CA LEU A 67 8.67 2.33 -5.40
C LEU A 67 9.50 3.53 -4.97
N CYS A 68 9.15 4.16 -3.84
CA CYS A 68 9.98 5.16 -3.20
C CYS A 68 10.21 4.78 -1.74
N GLN A 69 11.47 4.60 -1.34
CA GLN A 69 11.82 4.37 0.05
C GLN A 69 11.61 5.66 0.86
N LEU A 70 10.83 5.54 1.93
CA LEU A 70 10.51 6.65 2.82
C LEU A 70 11.42 6.68 4.05
N ALA A 71 11.67 5.51 4.66
CA ALA A 71 12.41 5.42 5.91
C ALA A 71 12.98 4.02 6.18
N GLU A 72 13.93 3.97 7.10
CA GLU A 72 14.29 2.75 7.81
C GLU A 72 13.61 2.70 9.18
N LEU A 73 13.09 1.54 9.55
CA LEU A 73 12.31 1.32 10.75
C LEU A 73 12.97 0.27 11.65
N THR A 74 12.91 0.52 12.95
CA THR A 74 13.08 -0.52 13.98
C THR A 74 11.88 -1.47 14.02
N PRO A 75 11.99 -2.66 14.63
CA PRO A 75 10.84 -3.57 14.82
C PRO A 75 9.65 -2.94 15.58
N ARG A 76 9.92 -1.97 16.46
CA ARG A 76 8.88 -1.21 17.16
C ARG A 76 8.18 -0.23 16.21
N GLN A 77 8.95 0.54 15.45
CA GLN A 77 8.41 1.49 14.47
C GLN A 77 7.61 0.78 13.37
N ARG A 78 8.03 -0.41 12.93
CA ARG A 78 7.24 -1.24 11.99
C ARG A 78 5.81 -1.44 12.47
N ARG A 79 5.63 -1.86 13.73
CA ARG A 79 4.28 -2.08 14.30
C ARG A 79 3.47 -0.79 14.33
N GLN A 80 4.09 0.29 14.80
CA GLN A 80 3.44 1.61 14.87
C GLN A 80 3.00 2.12 13.50
N VAL A 81 3.85 1.99 12.48
CA VAL A 81 3.52 2.39 11.11
C VAL A 81 2.35 1.58 10.56
N ILE A 82 2.35 0.25 10.77
CA ILE A 82 1.22 -0.61 10.35
C ILE A 82 -0.09 -0.17 11.01
N ASP A 83 -0.06 0.17 12.30
CA ASP A 83 -1.26 0.60 13.03
C ASP A 83 -1.78 1.94 12.52
N VAL A 84 -0.89 2.90 12.25
CA VAL A 84 -1.25 4.21 11.66
C VAL A 84 -1.86 4.03 10.27
N ILE A 85 -1.23 3.26 9.39
CA ILE A 85 -1.75 3.04 8.03
C ILE A 85 -3.11 2.34 8.08
N LYS A 86 -3.30 1.38 8.99
CA LYS A 86 -4.59 0.69 9.19
C LYS A 86 -5.72 1.60 9.67
N SER A 87 -5.39 2.67 10.39
CA SER A 87 -6.40 3.63 10.85
C SER A 87 -6.89 4.58 9.77
N GLU A 88 -6.20 4.67 8.63
CA GLU A 88 -6.61 5.51 7.51
C GLU A 88 -7.71 4.84 6.67
N PRO A 89 -8.91 5.44 6.57
CA PRO A 89 -10.01 4.86 5.83
C PRO A 89 -9.78 4.97 4.32
N ALA A 90 -9.95 3.85 3.61
CA ALA A 90 -10.01 3.87 2.14
C ALA A 90 -11.28 4.58 1.64
N SER A 91 -11.17 5.30 0.53
CA SER A 91 -12.31 5.98 -0.10
C SER A 91 -13.38 5.00 -0.56
N ARG A 92 -14.63 5.24 -0.16
CA ARG A 92 -15.82 4.45 -0.55
C ARG A 92 -16.94 5.32 -1.13
N ASP A 93 -16.66 6.56 -1.48
CA ASP A 93 -17.66 7.50 -1.99
C ASP A 93 -17.64 7.63 -3.52
N GLY A 94 -16.71 6.95 -4.21
CA GLY A 94 -16.50 7.02 -5.66
C GLY A 94 -16.03 8.39 -6.17
N ARG A 95 -15.83 9.35 -5.27
CA ARG A 95 -15.51 10.75 -5.57
C ARG A 95 -14.07 11.06 -5.21
N ARG A 96 -13.67 10.80 -3.97
CA ARG A 96 -12.31 11.08 -3.49
C ARG A 96 -11.31 10.18 -4.20
N ARG A 97 -10.14 10.74 -4.49
CA ARG A 97 -9.03 9.98 -5.03
C ARG A 97 -8.34 9.27 -3.86
N CYS A 98 -7.82 8.07 -4.08
CA CYS A 98 -7.16 7.35 -3.00
C CYS A 98 -5.86 8.03 -2.56
N GLN A 99 -5.24 8.79 -3.46
CA GLN A 99 -4.00 9.54 -3.26
C GLN A 99 -4.18 10.91 -2.58
N ASP A 100 -5.42 11.38 -2.35
CA ASP A 100 -5.73 12.63 -1.64
C ASP A 100 -5.88 12.34 -0.14
#